data_AF-A0A2H0YBK6-F1
#
_entry.id   AF-A0A2H0YBK6-F1
#
_cell.length_a   1.000
_cell.length_b   1.000
_cell.length_c   1.000
_cell.angle_alpha   90.00
_cell.angle_beta   90.00
_cell.angle_gamma   90.00
#
_symmetry.space_group_name_H-M   'P 1'
#
loop_
_entity.id
_entity.type
_entity.pdbx_description
1 polymer ?
#
loop_
_entity_poly.entity_id
_entity_poly.type
_entity_poly.pdbx_seq_one_letter_code
_entity_poly.pdbx_strand_id
1 'polypeptide(L)' 'MIQGDWSCAECGTKITELPFEPSPDRPIYCRECWMKKRRNRFDR' A
#
# COMPACT_ATOMS: atom_id res chain seq x y z
N MET A 1 4.18 -13.28 8.68
CA MET A 1 4.14 -12.66 7.34
C MET A 1 3.07 -13.42 6.58
N ILE A 2 1.96 -12.76 6.29
CA ILE A 2 0.79 -13.34 5.62
C ILE A 2 1.02 -13.20 4.13
N GLN A 3 0.91 -14.29 3.39
CA GLN A 3 0.96 -14.29 1.93
C GLN A 3 -0.46 -14.20 1.38
N GLY A 4 -0.70 -13.30 0.43
CA GLY A 4 -2.02 -13.07 -0.17
C GLY A 4 -1.92 -12.11 -1.36
N ASP A 5 -2.93 -12.03 -2.23
CA ASP A 5 -2.93 -11.14 -3.39
C ASP A 5 -3.72 -9.86 -3.06
N TRP A 6 -3.02 -8.78 -2.71
CA TRP A 6 -3.65 -7.47 -2.47
C TRP A 6 -3.30 -6.49 -3.57
N SER A 7 -4.24 -5.62 -3.93
CA SER A 7 -4.02 -4.61 -4.99
C SER A 7 -3.79 -3.23 -4.38
N CYS A 8 -2.74 -2.55 -4.83
CA CYS A 8 -2.51 -1.16 -4.46
C CYS A 8 -3.66 -0.28 -4.96
N ALA A 9 -4.28 0.47 -4.06
CA ALA A 9 -5.42 1.34 -4.39
C ALA A 9 -5.07 2.53 -5.30
N GLU A 10 -3.78 2.79 -5.55
CA GLU A 10 -3.32 3.92 -6.37
C GLU A 10 -2.75 3.48 -7.73
N CYS A 11 -1.98 2.39 -7.78
CA CYS A 11 -1.35 1.91 -9.02
C CYS A 11 -1.78 0.51 -9.47
N GLY A 12 -2.56 -0.22 -8.67
CA GLY A 12 -2.99 -1.59 -8.99
C GLY A 12 -1.89 -2.66 -8.83
N THR A 13 -0.70 -2.31 -8.33
CA THR A 13 0.37 -3.28 -8.07
C THR A 13 -0.09 -4.35 -7.09
N LYS A 14 0.20 -5.61 -7.42
CA LYS A 14 -0.04 -6.77 -6.56
C LYS A 14 0.98 -6.80 -5.42
N ILE A 15 0.49 -6.96 -4.20
CA ILE A 15 1.25 -7.11 -2.97
C ILE A 15 1.01 -8.54 -2.51
N THR A 16 2.07 -9.32 -2.42
CA THR A 16 2.02 -10.76 -2.17
C THR A 16 2.26 -11.12 -0.71
N GLU A 17 2.78 -10.19 0.09
CA GLU A 17 3.24 -10.43 1.45
C GLU A 17 3.04 -9.19 2.33
N LEU A 18 2.40 -9.38 3.49
CA LEU A 18 2.20 -8.34 4.49
C LEU A 18 2.49 -8.88 5.91
N PRO A 19 3.11 -8.10 6.79
CA PRO A 19 3.33 -8.52 8.17
C PRO A 19 2.08 -8.41 9.06
N PHE A 20 0.96 -7.88 8.54
CA PHE A 20 -0.29 -7.64 9.26
C PHE A 20 -1.50 -8.15 8.47
N GLU A 21 -2.62 -8.38 9.16
CA GLU A 21 -3.90 -8.71 8.52
C GLU A 21 -4.44 -7.49 7.73
N PRO A 22 -4.65 -7.64 6.41
CA PRO A 22 -5.20 -6.59 5.59
C PRO A 22 -6.69 -6.46 5.83
N SER A 23 -7.12 -5.28 6.28
CA SER A 23 -8.53 -4.96 6.43
C SER A 23 -9.13 -4.53 5.08
N PRO A 24 -10.27 -5.08 4.64
CA PRO A 24 -10.93 -4.67 3.40
C PRO A 24 -11.44 -3.22 3.44
N ASP A 25 -11.61 -2.67 4.65
CA ASP A 25 -12.05 -1.29 4.88
C ASP A 25 -10.96 -0.24 4.61
N ARG A 26 -9.67 -0.64 4.58
CA ARG A 26 -8.55 0.29 4.46
C ARG A 26 -7.83 0.12 3.12
N PRO A 27 -7.60 1.21 2.35
CA PRO A 27 -6.86 1.13 1.11
C PRO A 27 -5.39 0.79 1.39
N ILE A 28 -4.91 -0.27 0.74
CA ILE A 28 -3.52 -0.71 0.81
C ILE A 28 -2.72 0.03 -0.26
N TYR A 29 -1.55 0.53 0.12
CA TYR A 29 -0.63 1.19 -0.80
C TYR A 29 0.69 0.43 -0.87
N CYS A 30 1.22 0.29 -2.07
CA CYS A 30 2.58 -0.21 -2.23
C CYS A 30 3.59 0.81 -1.67
N ARG A 31 4.82 0.35 -1.43
CA ARG A 31 5.91 1.18 -0.88
C ARG A 31 6.13 2.46 -1.69
N GLU A 32 6.01 2.38 -3.01
CA GLU A 32 6.21 3.51 -3.91
C GLU A 32 5.11 4.56 -3.79
N CYS A 33 3.84 4.16 -3.87
CA CYS A 33 2.70 5.05 -3.67
C CYS A 33 2.71 5.69 -2.27
N TRP A 34 3.06 4.91 -1.24
CA TRP A 34 3.23 5.43 0.12
C TRP A 34 4.32 6.50 0.19
N MET A 35 5.50 6.25 -0.41
CA MET A 35 6.60 7.23 -0.48
C MET A 35 6.20 8.48 -1.25
N LYS A 36 5.50 8.33 -2.39
CA LYS A 36 5.02 9.44 -3.24
C LYS A 36 4.02 10.33 -2.50
N LYS A 37 3.05 9.73 -1.80
CA LYS A 37 2.13 10.47 -0.91
C LYS A 37 2.85 11.19 0.22
N ARG A 38 3.87 10.56 0.82
CA ARG A 38 4.60 11.15 1.94
C ARG A 38 5.47 12.33 1.48
N ARG A 39 6.08 12.25 0.28
CA ARG A 39 6.85 13.36 -0.33
C ARG A 39 5.97 14.58 -0.62
N ASN A 40 4.79 14.39 -1.20
CA ASN A 40 3.86 15.50 -1.49
C ASN A 40 3.39 16.28 -0.24
N ARG A 41 3.52 15.72 0.97
CA ARG A 41 3.16 16.43 2.21
C ARG A 41 4.27 17.29 2.78
N PHE A 42 5.51 17.10 2.35
CA PHE A 42 6.68 17.83 2.89
C PHE A 42 7.08 19.02 2.00
N ASP A 43 6.46 19.15 0.83
CA ASP A 43 6.66 20.23 -0.15
C ASP A 43 5.56 21.30 -0.04
N ARG A 44 5.14 21.63 1.20
CA ARG A 44 4.21 22.73 1.49
C ARG A 44 4.75 23.60 2.61
#